data_AF-F3MBJ2-F1
#
_entry.id   AF-F3MBJ2-F1
#
_cell.length_a   1.000
_cell.length_b   1.000
_cell.length_c   1.000
_cell.angle_alpha   90.00
_cell.angle_beta   90.00
_cell.angle_gamma   90.00
#
_symmetry.space_group_name_H-M   'P 1'
#
loop_
_entity.id
_entity.type
_entity.pdbx_description
1 polymer ?
#
loop_
_entity_poly.entity_id
_entity_poly.type
_entity_poly.pdbx_seq_one_letter_code
_entity_poly.pdbx_strand_id
1 'polypeptide(L)'
;MNRAREPLKLKPNLKQLIAPAAVGLILFLLFQVFPWANPDDTEMASPDIISKEQARQAASRFAQEHLQFAAADTDEALVTYQSKSELYGYLAKEKRLSEYNKTYEAKYPYDVYRVRFSEPGGDALNVDVHMQNSGIVGFSYDYARSSFDRIELNKGEIQRQMLLVVEDGMTLAEKQALAEPWLQRAGYDLSNLELVTKEGEPRLKYVDPESRIGDSRLEHRFTFEQGKLRSYEPSFSVPAAHSAYVNKQTQDATLLTLAGYGLFTLILGILAIVYSVKTRAYTSFKRGLFLSALLFVIQMLNTYNLIPVFKSEGMSQTGVLGMMIFYAVYSLVFSALLYFSLVGGSGLWHKEDGLNPWPRAKEPGYGHYVLDSMKLGYMWAFILLGVQSVIFIGLGLTLNTWSTTDATQSPYNMLYPWLFPLMAWLAGISEEAVYRLFGIKMVKKIVRNTFVASLITSLIWALGHTLYPIYPVISRPIELVIIGLLFSYIFLKYGYLAAMFSHVIFNSILMGISLIMLKDAANLLTGAFYMVLPAIVAYAIYRFNPTKKEKPYVTTPPHEVH
;
A
#
# COMPACT_ATOMS: atom_id res chain seq x y z
N MET A 1 12.40 13.32 27.21
CA MET A 1 11.72 14.57 26.80
C MET A 1 12.22 15.75 27.62
N ASN A 2 12.19 16.96 27.07
CA ASN A 2 12.63 18.19 27.77
C ASN A 2 11.46 18.83 28.53
N ARG A 3 11.76 19.59 29.58
CA ARG A 3 10.76 20.44 30.24
C ARG A 3 10.42 21.65 29.38
N ALA A 4 9.20 22.16 29.51
CA ALA A 4 8.78 23.38 28.85
C ALA A 4 9.62 24.57 29.34
N ARG A 5 9.98 25.47 28.42
CA ARG A 5 10.76 26.70 28.68
C ARG A 5 12.22 26.50 29.13
N GLU A 6 12.70 25.26 29.18
CA GLU A 6 14.13 24.96 29.34
C GLU A 6 14.82 24.82 27.96
N PRO A 7 16.14 25.09 27.86
CA PRO A 7 16.90 24.84 26.64
C PRO A 7 16.80 23.36 26.21
N LEU A 8 16.54 23.13 24.93
CA LEU A 8 16.39 21.80 24.37
C LEU A 8 17.74 21.07 24.38
N LYS A 9 17.79 19.93 25.06
CA LYS A 9 18.95 19.05 25.08
C LYS A 9 18.50 17.65 24.72
N LEU A 10 19.16 17.06 23.74
CA LEU A 10 19.06 15.64 23.42
C LEU A 10 20.48 15.10 23.48
N LYS A 11 20.75 14.18 24.40
CA LYS A 11 22.05 13.49 24.47
C LYS A 11 21.86 12.09 23.92
N PRO A 12 22.01 11.90 22.60
CA PRO A 12 21.80 10.58 22.00
C PRO A 12 22.96 9.66 22.43
N ASN A 13 22.64 8.52 23.04
CA ASN A 13 23.66 7.49 23.29
C ASN A 13 23.88 6.63 22.04
N LEU A 14 24.38 7.26 20.97
CA LEU A 14 24.54 6.61 19.67
C LEU A 14 25.47 5.39 19.76
N LYS A 15 26.49 5.43 20.62
CA LYS A 15 27.42 4.31 20.82
C LYS A 15 26.72 3.00 21.18
N GLN A 16 25.68 3.07 22.03
CA GLN A 16 24.89 1.89 22.39
C GLN A 16 23.94 1.43 21.27
N LEU A 17 23.63 2.30 20.30
CA LEU A 17 22.71 2.00 19.20
C LEU A 17 23.41 1.54 17.92
N ILE A 18 24.71 1.82 17.74
CA ILE A 18 25.46 1.44 16.53
C ILE A 18 25.43 -0.08 16.31
N ALA A 19 25.78 -0.87 17.33
CA ALA A 19 25.80 -2.32 17.21
C ALA A 19 24.41 -2.91 16.87
N PRO A 20 23.32 -2.62 17.60
CA PRO A 20 22.00 -3.15 17.24
C PRO A 20 21.48 -2.60 15.91
N ALA A 21 21.82 -1.36 15.53
CA ALA A 21 21.47 -0.80 14.21
C ALA A 21 22.19 -1.54 13.07
N ALA A 22 23.49 -1.82 13.23
CA ALA A 22 24.25 -2.59 12.25
C ALA A 22 23.70 -4.01 12.11
N VAL A 23 23.43 -4.68 13.23
CA VAL A 23 22.79 -6.02 13.23
C VAL A 23 21.42 -5.96 12.55
N GLY A 24 20.60 -4.96 12.89
CA GLY A 24 19.27 -4.82 12.31
C GLY A 24 19.30 -4.60 10.80
N LEU A 25 20.21 -3.75 10.31
CA LEU A 25 20.41 -3.53 8.88
C LEU A 25 20.91 -4.80 8.18
N ILE A 26 21.85 -5.53 8.78
CA ILE A 26 22.35 -6.79 8.22
C ILE A 26 21.21 -7.81 8.11
N LEU A 27 20.42 -8.01 9.16
CA LEU A 27 19.28 -8.93 9.14
C LEU A 27 18.28 -8.55 8.05
N PHE A 28 17.98 -7.26 7.92
CA PHE A 28 17.10 -6.78 6.86
C PHE A 28 17.66 -7.05 5.47
N LEU A 29 18.92 -6.71 5.22
CA LEU A 29 19.54 -6.96 3.91
C LEU A 29 19.57 -8.45 3.59
N LEU A 30 19.92 -9.30 4.55
CA LEU A 30 19.97 -10.75 4.37
C LEU A 30 18.60 -11.34 4.04
N PHE A 31 17.56 -10.99 4.80
CA PHE A 31 16.28 -11.69 4.73
C PHE A 31 15.20 -11.01 3.89
N GLN A 32 15.35 -9.73 3.56
CA GLN A 32 14.31 -8.95 2.87
C GLN A 32 14.79 -8.32 1.56
N VAL A 33 16.09 -8.11 1.39
CA VAL A 33 16.63 -7.46 0.18
C VAL A 33 17.34 -8.45 -0.73
N PHE A 34 18.14 -9.35 -0.17
CA PHE A 34 18.91 -10.28 -0.96
C PHE A 34 18.22 -11.65 -1.05
N PRO A 35 17.95 -12.15 -2.27
CA PRO A 35 17.21 -13.40 -2.49
C PRO A 35 17.83 -14.67 -1.87
N TRP A 36 19.16 -14.70 -1.64
CA TRP A 36 19.90 -15.91 -1.23
C TRP A 36 19.60 -16.45 0.17
N ALA A 37 18.89 -15.71 1.01
CA ALA A 37 18.47 -16.22 2.33
C ALA A 37 17.19 -17.05 2.28
N ASN A 38 16.41 -16.99 1.19
CA ASN A 38 15.22 -17.81 0.96
C ASN A 38 15.37 -18.56 -0.38
N PRO A 39 15.49 -19.90 -0.37
CA PRO A 39 15.62 -20.68 -1.60
C PRO A 39 14.47 -20.46 -2.60
N ASP A 40 13.27 -20.16 -2.10
CA ASP A 40 12.10 -19.82 -2.93
C ASP A 40 12.24 -18.44 -3.60
N ASP A 41 12.95 -17.49 -2.99
CA ASP A 41 13.18 -16.14 -3.51
C ASP A 41 14.39 -16.06 -4.45
N THR A 42 15.39 -16.95 -4.30
CA THR A 42 16.60 -16.97 -5.18
C THR A 42 16.29 -17.15 -6.66
N GLU A 43 15.19 -17.80 -7.00
CA GLU A 43 14.75 -17.99 -8.38
C GLU A 43 13.78 -16.87 -8.83
N MET A 44 13.44 -15.95 -7.92
CA MET A 44 12.70 -14.71 -8.17
C MET A 44 13.64 -13.50 -8.37
N ALA A 45 14.87 -13.72 -8.83
CA ALA A 45 15.67 -12.61 -9.37
C ALA A 45 14.84 -11.97 -10.47
N SER A 46 14.27 -10.77 -10.21
CA SER A 46 13.33 -10.14 -11.14
C SER A 46 14.02 -10.08 -12.50
N PRO A 47 13.50 -10.76 -13.54
CA PRO A 47 14.08 -10.66 -14.88
C PRO A 47 13.95 -9.22 -15.41
N ASP A 48 14.56 -8.93 -16.56
CA ASP A 48 14.39 -7.63 -17.18
C ASP A 48 12.94 -7.48 -17.64
N ILE A 49 12.24 -6.54 -17.02
CA ILE A 49 10.84 -6.24 -17.30
C ILE A 49 10.79 -5.31 -18.51
N ILE A 50 9.89 -5.59 -19.45
CA ILE A 50 9.69 -4.76 -20.63
C ILE A 50 9.19 -3.38 -20.24
N SER A 51 9.46 -2.37 -21.07
CA SER A 51 8.90 -1.04 -20.86
C SER A 51 7.39 -1.03 -21.14
N LYS A 52 6.68 -0.06 -20.56
CA LYS A 52 5.26 0.18 -20.90
C LYS A 52 5.06 0.43 -22.39
N GLU A 53 6.04 1.03 -23.05
CA GLU A 53 6.02 1.27 -24.50
C GLU A 53 6.10 -0.05 -25.30
N GLN A 54 6.98 -0.98 -24.88
CA GLN A 54 7.06 -2.31 -25.50
C GLN A 54 5.75 -3.09 -25.31
N ALA A 55 5.14 -3.03 -24.12
CA ALA A 55 3.84 -3.64 -23.86
C ALA A 55 2.75 -3.05 -24.77
N ARG A 56 2.72 -1.71 -24.90
CA ARG A 56 1.78 -0.99 -25.77
C ARG A 56 1.92 -1.40 -27.23
N GLN A 57 3.15 -1.47 -27.75
CA GLN A 57 3.42 -1.90 -29.13
C GLN A 57 3.03 -3.37 -29.38
N ALA A 58 3.28 -4.26 -28.43
CA ALA A 58 2.86 -5.66 -28.52
C ALA A 58 1.32 -5.77 -28.56
N ALA A 59 0.64 -5.08 -27.65
CA ALA A 59 -0.82 -5.07 -27.58
C ALA A 59 -1.47 -4.43 -28.82
N SER A 60 -0.91 -3.34 -29.33
CA SER A 60 -1.42 -2.62 -30.51
C SER A 60 -1.35 -3.51 -31.76
N ARG A 61 -0.21 -4.16 -32.01
CA ARG A 61 -0.08 -5.14 -33.10
C ARG A 61 -1.10 -6.26 -33.00
N PHE A 62 -1.25 -6.85 -31.83
CA PHE A 62 -2.23 -7.90 -31.59
C PHE A 62 -3.67 -7.41 -31.84
N ALA A 63 -4.02 -6.24 -31.33
CA ALA A 63 -5.36 -5.66 -31.48
C ALA A 63 -5.70 -5.34 -32.94
N GLN A 64 -4.74 -4.86 -33.73
CA GLN A 64 -4.92 -4.57 -35.16
C GLN A 64 -5.02 -5.86 -35.99
N GLU A 65 -4.07 -6.77 -35.82
CA GLU A 65 -3.96 -7.98 -36.65
C GLU A 65 -5.07 -9.00 -36.38
N HIS A 66 -5.60 -9.03 -35.15
CA HIS A 66 -6.45 -10.14 -34.72
C HIS A 66 -7.81 -9.75 -34.16
N LEU A 67 -7.95 -8.53 -33.65
CA LEU A 67 -9.20 -8.04 -33.08
C LEU A 67 -9.83 -6.93 -33.92
N GLN A 68 -9.10 -6.41 -34.92
CA GLN A 68 -9.52 -5.33 -35.82
C GLN A 68 -10.07 -4.10 -35.06
N PHE A 69 -9.49 -3.80 -33.90
CA PHE A 69 -9.94 -2.71 -33.04
C PHE A 69 -9.37 -1.37 -33.50
N ALA A 70 -10.22 -0.44 -33.93
CA ALA A 70 -9.81 0.77 -34.63
C ALA A 70 -8.96 1.73 -33.77
N ALA A 71 -9.26 1.85 -32.47
CA ALA A 71 -8.50 2.71 -31.56
C ALA A 71 -7.11 2.17 -31.16
N ALA A 72 -6.71 1.00 -31.66
CA ALA A 72 -5.38 0.42 -31.41
C ALA A 72 -4.22 1.23 -32.03
N ASP A 73 -4.51 2.19 -32.91
CA ASP A 73 -3.53 3.08 -33.55
C ASP A 73 -3.16 4.33 -32.71
N THR A 74 -3.75 4.48 -31.52
CA THR A 74 -3.53 5.66 -30.68
C THR A 74 -2.35 5.50 -29.74
N ASP A 75 -1.50 6.52 -29.68
CA ASP A 75 -0.40 6.61 -28.70
C ASP A 75 -0.87 6.80 -27.25
N GLU A 76 -2.19 6.89 -27.03
CA GLU A 76 -2.80 7.24 -25.75
C GLU A 76 -3.25 6.04 -24.89
N ALA A 77 -2.96 4.82 -25.32
CA ALA A 77 -3.37 3.62 -24.59
C ALA A 77 -2.81 3.58 -23.16
N LEU A 78 -3.69 3.34 -22.19
CA LEU A 78 -3.31 3.28 -20.77
C LEU A 78 -2.64 1.94 -20.47
N VAL A 79 -1.42 1.96 -19.94
CA VAL A 79 -0.69 0.75 -19.52
C VAL A 79 -0.61 0.68 -17.99
N THR A 80 -1.23 -0.34 -17.41
CA THR A 80 -1.20 -0.63 -15.97
C THR A 80 -0.69 -2.04 -15.69
N TYR A 81 0.01 -2.21 -14.58
CA TYR A 81 0.32 -3.49 -13.99
C TYR A 81 -0.94 -4.12 -13.40
N GLN A 82 -1.16 -5.39 -13.68
CA GLN A 82 -2.22 -6.21 -13.10
C GLN A 82 -1.61 -7.48 -12.54
N SER A 83 -2.18 -7.96 -11.43
CA SER A 83 -1.74 -9.20 -10.81
C SER A 83 -2.93 -10.10 -10.50
N LYS A 84 -2.80 -11.38 -10.82
CA LYS A 84 -3.73 -12.45 -10.43
C LYS A 84 -3.42 -12.85 -8.98
N SER A 85 -3.71 -11.93 -8.05
CA SER A 85 -3.34 -12.05 -6.63
C SER A 85 -3.92 -13.28 -5.94
N GLU A 86 -5.10 -13.77 -6.32
CA GLU A 86 -5.63 -15.03 -5.78
C GLU A 86 -4.79 -16.25 -6.19
N LEU A 87 -4.35 -16.30 -7.45
CA LEU A 87 -3.48 -17.38 -7.94
C LEU A 87 -2.11 -17.30 -7.29
N TYR A 88 -1.49 -16.11 -7.27
CA TYR A 88 -0.21 -15.91 -6.60
C TYR A 88 -0.31 -16.31 -5.13
N GLY A 89 -1.38 -15.89 -4.44
CA GLY A 89 -1.63 -16.21 -3.04
C GLY A 89 -1.78 -17.71 -2.78
N TYR A 90 -2.47 -18.43 -3.66
CA TYR A 90 -2.55 -19.89 -3.61
C TYR A 90 -1.16 -20.53 -3.73
N LEU A 91 -0.39 -20.14 -4.75
CA LEU A 91 0.96 -20.66 -4.98
C LEU A 91 1.91 -20.34 -3.83
N ALA A 92 1.82 -19.13 -3.27
CA ALA A 92 2.62 -18.70 -2.12
C ALA A 92 2.28 -19.54 -0.87
N LYS A 93 0.98 -19.68 -0.56
CA LYS A 93 0.50 -20.44 0.59
C LYS A 93 0.92 -21.91 0.53
N GLU A 94 0.83 -22.52 -0.66
CA GLU A 94 1.18 -23.93 -0.88
C GLU A 94 2.68 -24.14 -1.16
N LYS A 95 3.49 -23.08 -1.14
CA LYS A 95 4.95 -23.10 -1.43
C LYS A 95 5.27 -23.69 -2.81
N ARG A 96 4.51 -23.27 -3.83
CA ARG A 96 4.61 -23.74 -5.23
C ARG A 96 5.04 -22.66 -6.23
N LEU A 97 5.45 -21.48 -5.77
CA LEU A 97 5.88 -20.39 -6.67
C LEU A 97 7.09 -20.79 -7.53
N SER A 98 8.13 -21.43 -6.96
CA SER A 98 9.30 -21.88 -7.74
C SER A 98 8.91 -22.90 -8.84
N GLU A 99 8.09 -23.88 -8.50
CA GLU A 99 7.57 -24.88 -9.45
C GLU A 99 6.76 -24.21 -10.58
N TYR A 100 5.90 -23.26 -10.23
CA TYR A 100 5.10 -22.50 -11.19
C TYR A 100 5.97 -21.66 -12.14
N ASN A 101 6.95 -20.95 -11.58
CA ASN A 101 7.81 -20.04 -12.33
C ASN A 101 8.65 -20.78 -13.37
N LYS A 102 9.13 -21.98 -13.04
CA LYS A 102 9.88 -22.82 -13.98
C LYS A 102 9.02 -23.43 -15.09
N THR A 103 7.77 -23.74 -14.79
CA THR A 103 6.95 -24.61 -15.66
C THR A 103 5.92 -23.84 -16.48
N TYR A 104 5.28 -22.83 -15.89
CA TYR A 104 4.07 -22.22 -16.44
C TYR A 104 4.14 -20.69 -16.58
N GLU A 105 4.88 -19.97 -15.74
CA GLU A 105 4.84 -18.49 -15.69
C GLU A 105 5.14 -17.85 -17.04
N ALA A 106 6.12 -18.35 -17.79
CA ALA A 106 6.49 -17.82 -19.10
C ALA A 106 5.35 -17.79 -20.14
N LYS A 107 4.33 -18.66 -19.99
CA LYS A 107 3.14 -18.72 -20.87
C LYS A 107 1.87 -18.23 -20.16
N TYR A 108 1.78 -18.43 -18.85
CA TYR A 108 0.62 -18.11 -18.01
C TYR A 108 1.05 -17.29 -16.81
N PRO A 109 1.49 -16.04 -17.01
CA PRO A 109 1.96 -15.23 -15.90
C PRO A 109 0.80 -14.85 -14.97
N TYR A 110 1.11 -14.73 -13.68
CA TYR A 110 0.23 -14.08 -12.72
C TYR A 110 0.39 -12.56 -12.74
N ASP A 111 1.48 -12.03 -13.29
CA ASP A 111 1.78 -10.60 -13.41
C ASP A 111 1.83 -10.15 -14.88
N VAL A 112 1.02 -9.16 -15.24
CA VAL A 112 0.91 -8.67 -16.62
C VAL A 112 0.88 -7.16 -16.69
N TYR A 113 1.26 -6.60 -17.83
CA TYR A 113 0.83 -5.27 -18.24
C TYR A 113 -0.48 -5.38 -18.99
N ARG A 114 -1.53 -4.77 -18.45
CA ARG A 114 -2.79 -4.54 -19.15
C ARG A 114 -2.70 -3.24 -19.93
N VAL A 115 -2.84 -3.35 -21.24
CA VAL A 115 -2.95 -2.22 -22.16
C VAL A 115 -4.41 -2.00 -22.49
N ARG A 116 -4.95 -0.84 -22.11
CA ARG A 116 -6.33 -0.44 -22.35
C ARG A 116 -6.41 0.58 -23.48
N PHE A 117 -6.99 0.18 -24.59
CA PHE A 117 -7.38 1.04 -25.71
C PHE A 117 -8.82 1.51 -25.47
N SER A 118 -9.10 2.81 -25.54
CA SER A 118 -10.43 3.37 -25.30
C SER A 118 -10.94 4.12 -26.52
N GLU A 119 -12.21 3.91 -26.86
CA GLU A 119 -12.87 4.58 -27.99
C GLU A 119 -13.71 5.79 -27.56
N PRO A 120 -13.90 6.78 -28.45
CA PRO A 120 -14.85 7.87 -28.26
C PRO A 120 -16.29 7.33 -28.21
N GLY A 121 -16.75 6.96 -27.01
CA GLY A 121 -18.01 6.27 -26.79
C GLY A 121 -18.05 5.49 -25.48
N GLY A 122 -16.87 5.19 -24.93
CA GLY A 122 -16.68 4.52 -23.64
C GLY A 122 -16.33 3.04 -23.77
N ASP A 123 -16.46 2.46 -24.97
CA ASP A 123 -16.00 1.10 -25.25
C ASP A 123 -14.48 1.04 -25.13
N ALA A 124 -13.96 -0.07 -24.63
CA ALA A 124 -12.54 -0.28 -24.46
C ALA A 124 -12.16 -1.73 -24.72
N LEU A 125 -10.91 -1.91 -25.16
CA LEU A 125 -10.26 -3.21 -25.29
C LEU A 125 -9.08 -3.24 -24.32
N ASN A 126 -9.07 -4.24 -23.44
CA ASN A 126 -7.95 -4.56 -22.59
C ASN A 126 -7.17 -5.74 -23.19
N VAL A 127 -5.86 -5.60 -23.32
CA VAL A 127 -4.96 -6.68 -23.76
C VAL A 127 -3.91 -6.89 -22.68
N ASP A 128 -3.80 -8.12 -22.19
CA ASP A 128 -2.83 -8.50 -21.17
C ASP A 128 -1.54 -9.00 -21.84
N VAL A 129 -0.43 -8.35 -21.49
CA VAL A 129 0.89 -8.59 -22.06
C VAL A 129 1.83 -9.05 -20.95
N HIS A 130 2.56 -10.13 -21.20
CA HIS A 130 3.55 -10.65 -20.27
C HIS A 130 4.68 -9.63 -20.06
N MET A 131 5.02 -9.37 -18.79
CA MET A 131 5.97 -8.34 -18.41
C MET A 131 7.43 -8.60 -18.79
N GLN A 132 7.78 -9.77 -19.33
CA GLN A 132 9.18 -10.17 -19.57
C GLN A 132 9.46 -10.44 -21.05
N ASN A 133 8.54 -11.13 -21.72
CA ASN A 133 8.73 -11.58 -23.11
C ASN A 133 7.79 -10.89 -24.12
N SER A 134 6.97 -9.93 -23.69
CA SER A 134 5.96 -9.24 -24.51
C SER A 134 4.89 -10.15 -25.14
N GLY A 135 4.77 -11.40 -24.69
CA GLY A 135 3.76 -12.34 -25.17
C GLY A 135 2.34 -11.92 -24.76
N ILE A 136 1.37 -12.12 -25.65
CA ILE A 136 -0.03 -11.82 -25.36
C ILE A 136 -0.63 -12.97 -24.55
N VAL A 137 -1.17 -12.63 -23.38
CA VAL A 137 -1.72 -13.59 -22.41
C VAL A 137 -3.22 -13.75 -22.61
N GLY A 138 -3.93 -12.65 -22.82
CA GLY A 138 -5.38 -12.64 -22.97
C GLY A 138 -5.91 -11.26 -23.34
N PHE A 139 -7.22 -11.17 -23.54
CA PHE A 139 -7.88 -9.89 -23.83
C PHE A 139 -9.33 -9.88 -23.32
N SER A 140 -9.86 -8.69 -23.09
CA SER A 140 -11.27 -8.48 -22.75
C SER A 140 -11.80 -7.15 -23.28
N TYR A 141 -13.01 -7.20 -23.85
CA TYR A 141 -13.79 -6.02 -24.21
C TYR A 141 -14.59 -5.52 -23.01
N ASP A 142 -14.61 -4.20 -22.85
CA ASP A 142 -15.36 -3.47 -21.84
C ASP A 142 -16.26 -2.45 -22.57
N TYR A 143 -17.54 -2.81 -22.76
CA TYR A 143 -18.48 -1.97 -23.50
C TYR A 143 -19.11 -0.93 -22.59
N ALA A 144 -19.22 0.32 -23.04
CA ALA A 144 -19.70 1.47 -22.28
C ALA A 144 -21.10 1.29 -21.66
N ARG A 145 -21.94 0.50 -22.33
CA ARG A 145 -23.32 0.20 -21.93
C ARG A 145 -23.49 -1.22 -21.42
N SER A 146 -22.37 -1.91 -21.17
CA SER A 146 -22.40 -3.25 -20.60
C SER A 146 -23.01 -3.22 -19.20
N SER A 147 -23.79 -4.25 -18.90
CA SER A 147 -24.22 -4.54 -17.53
C SER A 147 -23.40 -5.65 -16.89
N PHE A 148 -22.40 -6.18 -17.60
CA PHE A 148 -21.64 -7.37 -17.22
C PHE A 148 -21.03 -7.23 -15.82
N ASP A 149 -20.33 -6.14 -15.54
CA ASP A 149 -19.72 -5.91 -14.22
C ASP A 149 -20.77 -5.79 -13.10
N ARG A 150 -21.95 -5.22 -13.38
CA ARG A 150 -23.06 -5.17 -12.42
C ARG A 150 -23.68 -6.55 -12.20
N ILE A 151 -23.67 -7.40 -13.23
CA ILE A 151 -24.16 -8.77 -13.13
C ILE A 151 -23.22 -9.60 -12.26
N GLU A 152 -21.90 -9.42 -12.37
CA GLU A 152 -20.89 -10.08 -11.53
C GLU A 152 -21.05 -9.82 -10.03
N LEU A 153 -21.72 -8.72 -9.65
CA LEU A 153 -22.02 -8.43 -8.23
C LEU A 153 -23.13 -9.34 -7.67
N ASN A 154 -23.93 -9.98 -8.51
CA ASN A 154 -24.94 -10.95 -8.10
C ASN A 154 -24.33 -12.34 -7.88
N LYS A 155 -25.09 -13.25 -7.26
CA LYS A 155 -24.63 -14.62 -7.00
C LYS A 155 -25.70 -15.65 -7.37
N GLY A 156 -25.25 -16.86 -7.70
CA GLY A 156 -26.13 -18.00 -7.93
C GLY A 156 -27.02 -17.86 -9.16
N GLU A 157 -28.28 -18.28 -9.03
CA GLU A 157 -29.23 -18.35 -10.15
C GLU A 157 -29.46 -17.01 -10.86
N ILE A 158 -29.52 -15.90 -10.09
CA ILE A 158 -29.77 -14.56 -10.65
C ILE A 158 -28.64 -14.14 -11.58
N GLN A 159 -27.39 -14.32 -11.13
CA GLN A 159 -26.21 -14.03 -11.94
C GLN A 159 -26.22 -14.90 -13.20
N ARG A 160 -26.50 -16.20 -13.05
CA ARG A 160 -26.56 -17.15 -14.17
C ARG A 160 -27.56 -16.71 -15.23
N GLN A 161 -28.78 -16.37 -14.84
CA GLN A 161 -29.84 -15.94 -15.77
C GLN A 161 -29.50 -14.61 -16.45
N MET A 162 -28.97 -13.64 -15.71
CA MET A 162 -28.58 -12.36 -16.28
C MET A 162 -27.43 -12.48 -17.28
N LEU A 163 -26.44 -13.34 -17.01
CA LEU A 163 -25.37 -13.62 -17.95
C LEU A 163 -25.90 -14.24 -19.25
N LEU A 164 -26.80 -15.22 -19.17
CA LEU A 164 -27.41 -15.83 -20.36
C LEU A 164 -28.16 -14.81 -21.23
N VAL A 165 -28.83 -13.84 -20.61
CA VAL A 165 -29.50 -12.75 -21.33
C VAL A 165 -28.49 -11.82 -22.01
N VAL A 166 -27.41 -11.45 -21.34
CA VAL A 166 -26.36 -10.60 -21.92
C VAL A 166 -25.60 -11.32 -23.04
N GLU A 167 -25.46 -12.63 -22.94
CA GLU A 167 -24.92 -13.48 -24.00
C GLU A 167 -25.88 -13.66 -25.18
N ASP A 168 -27.08 -13.05 -25.17
CA ASP A 168 -28.10 -13.18 -26.22
C ASP A 168 -28.60 -14.63 -26.43
N GLY A 169 -28.64 -15.42 -25.35
CA GLY A 169 -29.15 -16.79 -25.38
C GLY A 169 -28.33 -17.77 -26.22
N MET A 170 -27.06 -17.45 -26.50
CA MET A 170 -26.15 -18.30 -27.28
C MET A 170 -26.13 -19.76 -26.82
N THR A 171 -26.22 -20.66 -27.79
CA THR A 171 -26.06 -22.10 -27.61
C THR A 171 -24.62 -22.47 -27.29
N LEU A 172 -24.40 -23.66 -26.72
CA LEU A 172 -23.04 -24.14 -26.46
C LEU A 172 -22.22 -24.22 -27.76
N ALA A 173 -22.82 -24.71 -28.86
CA ALA A 173 -22.15 -24.85 -30.15
C ALA A 173 -21.65 -23.50 -30.71
N GLU A 174 -22.45 -22.44 -30.62
CA GLU A 174 -22.05 -21.08 -31.05
C GLU A 174 -20.86 -20.55 -30.23
N LYS A 175 -20.88 -20.79 -28.92
CA LYS A 175 -19.77 -20.41 -28.03
C LYS A 175 -18.50 -21.16 -28.39
N GLN A 176 -18.59 -22.47 -28.65
CA GLN A 176 -17.45 -23.29 -29.06
C GLN A 176 -16.87 -22.82 -30.39
N ALA A 177 -17.72 -22.52 -31.38
CA ALA A 177 -17.29 -22.04 -32.70
C ALA A 177 -16.53 -20.71 -32.61
N LEU A 178 -16.93 -19.81 -31.72
CA LEU A 178 -16.22 -18.54 -31.48
C LEU A 178 -14.91 -18.72 -30.68
N ALA A 179 -14.81 -19.74 -29.83
CA ALA A 179 -13.64 -19.99 -28.98
C ALA A 179 -12.55 -20.83 -29.67
N GLU A 180 -12.92 -21.74 -30.56
CA GLU A 180 -12.01 -22.68 -31.24
C GLU A 180 -10.81 -22.00 -31.93
N PRO A 181 -10.97 -20.92 -32.72
CA PRO A 181 -9.84 -20.24 -33.36
C PRO A 181 -8.80 -19.71 -32.36
N TRP A 182 -9.24 -19.35 -31.15
CA TRP A 182 -8.35 -18.83 -30.10
C TRP A 182 -7.61 -19.94 -29.36
N LEU A 183 -8.25 -21.10 -29.17
CA LEU A 183 -7.60 -22.29 -28.60
C LEU A 183 -6.53 -22.82 -29.56
N GLN A 184 -6.86 -22.95 -30.85
CA GLN A 184 -5.91 -23.38 -31.89
C GLN A 184 -4.70 -22.45 -31.96
N ARG A 185 -4.93 -21.12 -31.93
CA ARG A 185 -3.85 -20.13 -31.90
C ARG A 185 -2.96 -20.25 -30.66
N ALA A 186 -3.55 -20.58 -29.50
CA ALA A 186 -2.82 -20.81 -28.26
C ALA A 186 -2.06 -22.15 -28.23
N GLY A 187 -2.18 -22.95 -29.30
CA GLY A 187 -1.52 -24.24 -29.49
C GLY A 187 -2.27 -25.43 -28.90
N TYR A 188 -3.59 -25.31 -28.69
CA TYR A 188 -4.42 -26.37 -28.12
C TYR A 188 -5.29 -27.05 -29.17
N ASP A 189 -5.37 -28.37 -29.06
CA ASP A 189 -6.37 -29.19 -29.74
C ASP A 189 -7.57 -29.39 -28.81
N LEU A 190 -8.79 -29.16 -29.33
CA LEU A 190 -10.03 -29.34 -28.57
C LEU A 190 -10.22 -30.78 -28.09
N SER A 191 -9.67 -31.78 -28.79
CA SER A 191 -9.78 -33.18 -28.34
C SER A 191 -9.06 -33.46 -27.02
N ASN A 192 -8.06 -32.64 -26.68
CA ASN A 192 -7.23 -32.80 -25.50
C ASN A 192 -7.72 -31.95 -24.31
N LEU A 193 -8.76 -31.15 -24.53
CA LEU A 193 -9.34 -30.27 -23.52
C LEU A 193 -10.66 -30.84 -22.99
N GLU A 194 -10.85 -30.74 -21.68
CA GLU A 194 -12.11 -31.10 -21.03
C GLU A 194 -13.06 -29.91 -21.07
N LEU A 195 -14.19 -30.03 -21.77
CA LEU A 195 -15.26 -29.03 -21.75
C LEU A 195 -16.03 -29.13 -20.43
N VAL A 196 -15.97 -28.06 -19.62
CA VAL A 196 -16.66 -28.01 -18.32
C VAL A 196 -18.05 -27.40 -18.44
N THR A 197 -18.23 -26.42 -19.31
CA THR A 197 -19.51 -25.73 -19.52
C THR A 197 -20.53 -26.65 -20.20
N LYS A 198 -21.75 -26.68 -19.67
CA LYS A 198 -22.86 -27.46 -20.23
C LYS A 198 -23.84 -26.58 -21.03
N GLU A 199 -24.71 -27.22 -21.79
CA GLU A 199 -25.80 -26.54 -22.50
C GLU A 199 -26.66 -25.71 -21.52
N GLY A 200 -26.98 -24.47 -21.90
CA GLY A 200 -27.73 -23.53 -21.05
C GLY A 200 -26.96 -22.99 -19.83
N GLU A 201 -25.63 -23.13 -19.80
CA GLU A 201 -24.77 -22.41 -18.86
C GLU A 201 -24.12 -21.19 -19.53
N PRO A 202 -23.96 -20.07 -18.80
CA PRO A 202 -23.25 -18.91 -19.31
C PRO A 202 -21.75 -19.18 -19.41
N ARG A 203 -21.06 -18.34 -20.18
CA ARG A 203 -19.61 -18.40 -20.45
C ARG A 203 -19.24 -19.69 -21.19
N LEU A 204 -17.94 -19.89 -21.41
CA LEU A 204 -17.39 -21.16 -21.88
C LEU A 204 -16.06 -21.41 -21.17
N LYS A 205 -15.90 -22.62 -20.64
CA LYS A 205 -14.69 -23.02 -19.92
C LYS A 205 -14.21 -24.38 -20.39
N TYR A 206 -12.94 -24.43 -20.77
CA TYR A 206 -12.20 -25.67 -20.96
C TYR A 206 -11.13 -25.82 -19.88
N VAL A 207 -10.84 -27.05 -19.50
CA VAL A 207 -9.75 -27.41 -18.58
C VAL A 207 -8.74 -28.23 -19.36
N ASP A 208 -7.46 -27.90 -19.22
CA ASP A 208 -6.37 -28.77 -19.65
C ASP A 208 -6.06 -29.76 -18.51
N PRO A 209 -6.29 -31.09 -18.72
CA PRO A 209 -6.06 -32.09 -17.69
C PRO A 209 -4.57 -32.33 -17.38
N GLU A 210 -3.68 -32.03 -18.33
CA GLU A 210 -2.24 -32.26 -18.20
C GLU A 210 -1.53 -31.11 -17.45
N SER A 211 -2.03 -29.88 -17.63
CA SER A 211 -1.48 -28.68 -16.98
C SER A 211 -2.04 -28.48 -15.56
N ARG A 212 -1.34 -29.05 -14.56
CA ARG A 212 -1.73 -28.99 -13.13
C ARG A 212 -0.58 -28.52 -12.23
N ILE A 213 -0.93 -27.78 -11.18
CA ILE A 213 -0.03 -27.46 -10.06
C ILE A 213 -0.80 -27.47 -8.72
N GLY A 214 -0.48 -28.41 -7.84
CA GLY A 214 -1.31 -28.65 -6.64
C GLY A 214 -2.75 -29.00 -7.04
N ASP A 215 -3.74 -28.25 -6.58
CA ASP A 215 -5.16 -28.38 -6.94
C ASP A 215 -5.60 -27.35 -7.99
N SER A 216 -4.67 -26.52 -8.45
CA SER A 216 -4.88 -25.58 -9.54
C SER A 216 -4.68 -26.28 -10.89
N ARG A 217 -5.57 -25.99 -11.84
CA ARG A 217 -5.53 -26.52 -13.21
C ARG A 217 -5.62 -25.37 -14.21
N LEU A 218 -4.97 -25.50 -15.35
CA LEU A 218 -5.11 -24.52 -16.41
C LEU A 218 -6.53 -24.53 -16.96
N GLU A 219 -7.15 -23.35 -16.97
CA GLU A 219 -8.48 -23.11 -17.53
C GLU A 219 -8.40 -22.12 -18.68
N HIS A 220 -9.03 -22.46 -19.80
CA HIS A 220 -9.30 -21.52 -20.88
C HIS A 220 -10.71 -20.97 -20.68
N ARG A 221 -10.79 -19.69 -20.30
CA ARG A 221 -12.05 -19.02 -19.96
C ARG A 221 -12.43 -18.05 -21.06
N PHE A 222 -13.68 -18.13 -21.49
CA PHE A 222 -14.27 -17.24 -22.48
C PHE A 222 -15.55 -16.63 -21.91
N THR A 223 -15.74 -15.34 -22.17
CA THR A 223 -17.02 -14.66 -21.91
C THR A 223 -17.59 -14.13 -23.21
N PHE A 224 -18.91 -13.97 -23.25
CA PHE A 224 -19.63 -13.49 -24.42
C PHE A 224 -20.57 -12.36 -24.02
N GLU A 225 -20.87 -11.49 -24.97
CA GLU A 225 -21.83 -10.41 -24.81
C GLU A 225 -22.38 -10.06 -26.19
N GLN A 226 -23.70 -9.91 -26.29
CA GLN A 226 -24.41 -9.57 -27.53
C GLN A 226 -24.06 -10.51 -28.70
N GLY A 227 -24.05 -11.82 -28.45
CA GLY A 227 -23.76 -12.82 -29.48
C GLY A 227 -22.29 -12.88 -29.93
N LYS A 228 -21.38 -12.14 -29.29
CA LYS A 228 -19.97 -12.03 -29.68
C LYS A 228 -19.03 -12.45 -28.55
N LEU A 229 -17.81 -12.82 -28.92
CA LEU A 229 -16.76 -13.09 -27.96
C LEU A 229 -16.31 -11.79 -27.28
N ARG A 230 -16.45 -11.75 -25.95
CA ARG A 230 -16.08 -10.61 -25.11
C ARG A 230 -14.69 -10.76 -24.52
N SER A 231 -14.28 -11.95 -24.08
CA SER A 231 -12.92 -12.15 -23.54
C SER A 231 -12.38 -13.55 -23.78
N TYR A 232 -11.06 -13.65 -23.84
CA TYR A 232 -10.31 -14.89 -23.73
C TYR A 232 -9.18 -14.71 -22.71
N GLU A 233 -9.29 -15.41 -21.59
CA GLU A 233 -8.39 -15.25 -20.44
C GLU A 233 -7.94 -16.63 -19.93
N PRO A 234 -6.86 -17.21 -20.48
CA PRO A 234 -6.28 -18.42 -19.94
C PRO A 234 -5.67 -18.14 -18.55
N SER A 235 -6.00 -18.99 -17.59
CA SER A 235 -5.46 -18.87 -16.24
C SER A 235 -5.55 -20.18 -15.50
N PHE A 236 -4.58 -20.40 -14.61
CA PHE A 236 -4.69 -21.42 -13.59
C PHE A 236 -5.84 -21.11 -12.63
N SER A 237 -6.61 -22.15 -12.28
CA SER A 237 -7.76 -22.07 -11.39
C SER A 237 -7.34 -21.87 -9.95
N VAL A 238 -8.16 -21.22 -9.15
CA VAL A 238 -7.91 -21.09 -7.71
C VAL A 238 -8.87 -22.04 -7.00
N PRO A 239 -8.38 -22.97 -6.16
CA PRO A 239 -9.27 -23.87 -5.44
C PRO A 239 -10.30 -23.10 -4.60
N ALA A 240 -11.57 -23.51 -4.67
CA ALA A 240 -12.67 -22.80 -4.01
C ALA A 240 -12.45 -22.65 -2.48
N ALA A 241 -11.79 -23.63 -1.85
CA ALA A 241 -11.42 -23.55 -0.43
C ALA A 241 -10.41 -22.43 -0.14
N HIS A 242 -9.47 -22.16 -1.06
CA HIS A 242 -8.53 -21.05 -0.95
C HIS A 242 -9.25 -19.71 -1.09
N SER A 243 -10.05 -19.52 -2.15
CA SER A 243 -10.82 -18.27 -2.33
C SER A 243 -11.79 -18.04 -1.16
N ALA A 244 -12.44 -19.07 -0.63
CA ALA A 244 -13.29 -18.96 0.57
C ALA A 244 -12.50 -18.54 1.82
N TYR A 245 -11.29 -19.10 2.00
CA TYR A 245 -10.39 -18.69 3.08
C TYR A 245 -9.97 -17.23 2.96
N VAL A 246 -9.50 -16.80 1.79
CA VAL A 246 -9.06 -15.41 1.54
C VAL A 246 -10.22 -14.44 1.71
N ASN A 247 -11.41 -14.75 1.16
CA ASN A 247 -12.59 -13.92 1.33
C ASN A 247 -12.98 -13.71 2.79
N LYS A 248 -12.93 -14.77 3.61
CA LYS A 248 -13.17 -14.65 5.05
C LYS A 248 -12.12 -13.76 5.71
N GLN A 249 -10.83 -13.97 5.41
CA GLN A 249 -9.77 -13.14 5.96
C GLN A 249 -9.92 -11.67 5.55
N THR A 250 -10.27 -11.38 4.30
CA THR A 250 -10.50 -10.01 3.81
C THR A 250 -11.68 -9.33 4.52
N GLN A 251 -12.74 -10.08 4.85
CA GLN A 251 -13.84 -9.57 5.68
C GLN A 251 -13.36 -9.22 7.10
N ASP A 252 -12.59 -10.12 7.72
CA ASP A 252 -12.00 -9.88 9.05
C ASP A 252 -11.06 -8.66 9.01
N ALA A 253 -10.20 -8.55 7.99
CA ALA A 253 -9.33 -7.39 7.77
C ALA A 253 -10.11 -6.08 7.66
N THR A 254 -11.21 -6.09 6.92
CA THR A 254 -12.06 -4.91 6.75
C THR A 254 -12.65 -4.48 8.09
N LEU A 255 -13.16 -5.43 8.90
CA LEU A 255 -13.70 -5.14 10.22
C LEU A 255 -12.62 -4.58 11.16
N LEU A 256 -11.42 -5.16 11.16
CA LEU A 256 -10.32 -4.70 12.01
C LEU A 256 -9.82 -3.30 11.60
N THR A 257 -9.70 -3.03 10.30
CA THR A 257 -9.35 -1.69 9.80
C THR A 257 -10.43 -0.66 10.15
N LEU A 258 -11.70 -1.01 10.02
CA LEU A 258 -12.81 -0.14 10.45
C LEU A 258 -12.79 0.09 11.97
N ALA A 259 -12.45 -0.90 12.77
CA ALA A 259 -12.29 -0.72 14.21
C ALA A 259 -11.12 0.21 14.54
N GLY A 260 -9.94 -0.02 13.95
CA GLY A 260 -8.73 0.76 14.18
C GLY A 260 -8.83 2.20 13.64
N TYR A 261 -8.84 2.34 12.31
CA TYR A 261 -8.86 3.63 11.63
C TYR A 261 -10.25 4.28 11.57
N GLY A 262 -11.30 3.50 11.32
CA GLY A 262 -12.65 4.04 11.23
C GLY A 262 -13.18 4.55 12.58
N LEU A 263 -13.12 3.73 13.63
CA LEU A 263 -13.75 4.02 14.92
C LEU A 263 -12.78 4.63 15.93
N PHE A 264 -11.76 3.89 16.36
CA PHE A 264 -10.93 4.32 17.49
C PHE A 264 -10.04 5.53 17.16
N THR A 265 -9.55 5.63 15.93
CA THR A 265 -8.80 6.81 15.46
C THR A 265 -9.70 8.04 15.35
N LEU A 266 -10.95 7.87 14.91
CA LEU A 266 -11.94 8.95 14.93
C LEU A 266 -12.24 9.42 16.36
N ILE A 267 -12.40 8.49 17.31
CA ILE A 267 -12.56 8.82 18.73
C ILE A 267 -11.37 9.63 19.24
N LEU A 268 -10.13 9.22 18.93
CA LEU A 268 -8.94 9.99 19.26
C LEU A 268 -8.97 11.38 18.62
N GLY A 269 -9.38 11.49 17.35
CA GLY A 269 -9.53 12.77 16.66
C GLY A 269 -10.54 13.72 17.34
N ILE A 270 -11.71 13.20 17.72
CA ILE A 270 -12.73 13.98 18.45
C ILE A 270 -12.19 14.42 19.82
N LEU A 271 -11.54 13.52 20.56
CA LEU A 271 -10.89 13.87 21.83
C LEU A 271 -9.80 14.91 21.62
N ALA A 272 -9.05 14.86 20.52
CA ALA A 272 -8.02 15.84 20.20
C ALA A 272 -8.61 17.24 20.01
N ILE A 273 -9.78 17.36 19.35
CA ILE A 273 -10.52 18.62 19.24
C ILE A 273 -10.88 19.13 20.64
N VAL A 274 -11.52 18.31 21.47
CA VAL A 274 -11.94 18.69 22.84
C VAL A 274 -10.75 19.14 23.69
N TYR A 275 -9.66 18.38 23.66
CA TYR A 275 -8.49 18.68 24.48
C TYR A 275 -7.64 19.82 23.92
N SER A 276 -7.67 20.10 22.62
CA SER A 276 -7.06 21.32 22.07
C SER A 276 -7.70 22.57 22.68
N VAL A 277 -9.03 22.57 22.86
CA VAL A 277 -9.77 23.68 23.48
C VAL A 277 -9.53 23.72 24.99
N LYS A 278 -9.62 22.60 25.69
CA LYS A 278 -9.38 22.52 27.15
C LYS A 278 -7.94 22.85 27.55
N THR A 279 -6.99 22.71 26.63
CA THR A 279 -5.57 23.01 26.87
C THR A 279 -5.09 24.25 26.11
N ARG A 280 -6.01 25.09 25.60
CA ARG A 280 -5.70 26.28 24.78
C ARG A 280 -4.70 27.25 25.40
N ALA A 281 -4.66 27.38 26.74
CA ALA A 281 -3.72 28.23 27.45
C ALA A 281 -2.27 27.69 27.45
N TYR A 282 -2.10 26.40 27.17
CA TYR A 282 -0.83 25.66 27.22
C TYR A 282 -0.33 25.25 25.82
N THR A 283 -1.06 25.63 24.76
CA THR A 283 -0.73 25.29 23.37
C THR A 283 -0.94 26.50 22.46
N SER A 284 -0.69 26.34 21.17
CA SER A 284 -0.88 27.42 20.19
C SER A 284 -1.53 26.88 18.92
N PHE A 285 -2.69 27.43 18.58
CA PHE A 285 -3.45 27.15 17.36
C PHE A 285 -2.79 27.71 16.09
N LYS A 286 -1.73 28.50 16.21
CA LYS A 286 -0.92 28.87 15.05
C LYS A 286 0.04 27.75 14.63
N ARG A 287 0.29 26.77 15.53
CA ARG A 287 1.21 25.65 15.29
C ARG A 287 0.47 24.50 14.62
N GLY A 288 1.16 23.80 13.73
CA GLY A 288 0.61 22.62 13.06
C GLY A 288 -0.17 22.92 11.78
N LEU A 289 -0.57 24.18 11.53
CA LEU A 289 -1.23 24.58 10.27
C LEU A 289 -0.38 24.24 9.05
N PHE A 290 0.91 24.61 9.08
CA PHE A 290 1.83 24.29 7.98
C PHE A 290 1.97 22.78 7.76
N LEU A 291 2.18 21.99 8.82
CA LEU A 291 2.32 20.53 8.69
C LEU A 291 1.02 19.89 8.17
N SER A 292 -0.13 20.35 8.64
CA SER A 292 -1.43 19.80 8.23
C SER A 292 -1.74 20.17 6.77
N ALA A 293 -1.43 21.39 6.34
CA ALA A 293 -1.54 21.80 4.95
C ALA A 293 -0.55 21.06 4.03
N LEU A 294 0.70 20.88 4.47
CA LEU A 294 1.71 20.12 3.73
C LEU A 294 1.24 18.67 3.52
N LEU A 295 0.71 18.04 4.57
CA LEU A 295 0.23 16.67 4.49
C LEU A 295 -1.04 16.52 3.67
N PHE A 296 -1.94 17.50 3.71
CA PHE A 296 -3.07 17.57 2.78
C PHE A 296 -2.57 17.59 1.33
N VAL A 297 -1.59 18.44 1.00
CA VAL A 297 -1.02 18.52 -0.35
C VAL A 297 -0.37 17.19 -0.74
N ILE A 298 0.43 16.59 0.14
CA ILE A 298 1.08 15.29 -0.11
C ILE A 298 0.03 14.19 -0.38
N GLN A 299 -1.05 14.14 0.40
CA GLN A 299 -2.13 13.18 0.19
C GLN A 299 -2.84 13.42 -1.16
N MET A 300 -3.12 14.67 -1.51
CA MET A 300 -3.73 15.00 -2.81
C MET A 300 -2.82 14.67 -4.00
N LEU A 301 -1.51 14.89 -3.86
CA LEU A 301 -0.54 14.47 -4.86
C LEU A 301 -0.56 12.96 -5.04
N ASN A 302 -0.65 12.16 -3.96
CA ASN A 302 -0.77 10.71 -4.08
C ASN A 302 -2.10 10.29 -4.71
N THR A 303 -3.23 10.85 -4.29
CA THR A 303 -4.53 10.53 -4.89
C THR A 303 -4.52 10.82 -6.41
N TYR A 304 -3.93 11.95 -6.81
CA TYR A 304 -3.72 12.26 -8.22
C TYR A 304 -2.79 11.24 -8.90
N ASN A 305 -1.74 10.80 -8.20
CA ASN A 305 -0.79 9.80 -8.68
C ASN A 305 -1.44 8.44 -9.01
N LEU A 306 -2.57 8.12 -8.36
CA LEU A 306 -3.32 6.87 -8.51
C LEU A 306 -4.45 6.93 -9.58
N ILE A 307 -4.58 8.02 -10.34
CA ILE A 307 -5.54 8.10 -11.46
C ILE A 307 -5.47 6.89 -12.42
N PRO A 308 -4.29 6.35 -12.79
CA PRO A 308 -4.21 5.15 -13.63
C PRO A 308 -4.90 3.94 -13.03
N VAL A 309 -4.84 3.75 -11.70
CA VAL A 309 -5.54 2.67 -10.99
C VAL A 309 -7.04 2.83 -11.19
N PHE A 310 -7.60 4.01 -10.89
CA PHE A 310 -9.03 4.27 -11.05
C PHE A 310 -9.50 4.08 -12.49
N LYS A 311 -8.72 4.54 -13.47
CA LYS A 311 -9.03 4.33 -14.89
C LYS A 311 -8.96 2.86 -15.31
N SER A 312 -8.04 2.08 -14.73
CA SER A 312 -7.92 0.65 -15.02
C SER A 312 -9.09 -0.18 -14.52
N GLU A 313 -9.79 0.31 -13.50
CA GLU A 313 -11.05 -0.25 -12.99
C GLU A 313 -12.28 0.18 -13.82
N GLY A 314 -12.06 0.75 -15.01
CA GLY A 314 -13.14 1.17 -15.91
C GLY A 314 -13.84 2.47 -15.50
N MET A 315 -13.33 3.21 -14.51
CA MET A 315 -13.98 4.46 -14.11
C MET A 315 -13.96 5.51 -15.23
N SER A 316 -15.13 6.07 -15.53
CA SER A 316 -15.27 7.21 -16.42
C SER A 316 -14.55 8.45 -15.88
N GLN A 317 -14.28 9.44 -16.74
CA GLN A 317 -13.67 10.70 -16.31
C GLN A 317 -14.48 11.38 -15.18
N THR A 318 -15.81 11.34 -15.26
CA THR A 318 -16.71 11.85 -14.22
C THR A 318 -16.61 11.04 -12.93
N GLY A 319 -16.48 9.71 -13.03
CA GLY A 319 -16.28 8.83 -11.86
C GLY A 319 -14.96 9.14 -11.14
N VAL A 320 -13.87 9.28 -11.90
CA VAL A 320 -12.57 9.70 -11.36
C VAL A 320 -12.67 11.07 -10.70
N LEU A 321 -13.34 12.05 -11.31
CA LEU A 321 -13.56 13.36 -10.71
C LEU A 321 -14.33 13.26 -9.38
N GLY A 322 -15.39 12.45 -9.32
CA GLY A 322 -16.15 12.19 -8.10
C GLY A 322 -15.29 11.58 -7.00
N MET A 323 -14.45 10.60 -7.35
CA MET A 323 -13.50 9.97 -6.43
C MET A 323 -12.45 10.96 -5.92
N MET A 324 -11.93 11.84 -6.79
CA MET A 324 -11.00 12.90 -6.40
C MET A 324 -11.64 13.90 -5.43
N ILE A 325 -12.90 14.29 -5.65
CA ILE A 325 -13.64 15.17 -4.72
C ILE A 325 -13.83 14.47 -3.37
N PHE A 326 -14.24 13.20 -3.37
CA PHE A 326 -14.39 12.41 -2.15
C PHE A 326 -13.09 12.36 -1.36
N TYR A 327 -11.97 12.00 -2.01
CA TYR A 327 -10.66 11.98 -1.37
C TYR A 327 -10.19 13.35 -0.90
N ALA A 328 -10.53 14.44 -1.60
CA ALA A 328 -10.22 15.79 -1.14
C ALA A 328 -10.93 16.13 0.18
N VAL A 329 -12.22 15.81 0.28
CA VAL A 329 -13.00 16.01 1.52
C VAL A 329 -12.45 15.12 2.64
N TYR A 330 -12.21 13.84 2.36
CA TYR A 330 -11.61 12.91 3.31
C TYR A 330 -10.25 13.41 3.82
N SER A 331 -9.36 13.83 2.91
CA SER A 331 -8.03 14.33 3.23
C SER A 331 -8.07 15.62 4.05
N LEU A 332 -9.06 16.48 3.80
CA LEU A 332 -9.28 17.70 4.57
C LEU A 332 -9.68 17.38 6.01
N VAL A 333 -10.63 16.46 6.20
CA VAL A 333 -11.07 15.98 7.52
C VAL A 333 -9.89 15.34 8.25
N PHE A 334 -9.16 14.44 7.60
CA PHE A 334 -7.98 13.78 8.17
C PHE A 334 -6.92 14.80 8.61
N SER A 335 -6.60 15.78 7.74
CA SER A 335 -5.63 16.83 8.03
C SER A 335 -6.09 17.74 9.19
N ALA A 336 -7.39 17.99 9.32
CA ALA A 336 -7.95 18.73 10.44
C ALA A 336 -7.84 17.93 11.75
N LEU A 337 -8.16 16.64 11.76
CA LEU A 337 -8.01 15.79 12.96
C LEU A 337 -6.55 15.67 13.38
N LEU A 338 -5.63 15.59 12.42
CA LEU A 338 -4.19 15.63 12.67
C LEU A 338 -3.77 16.96 13.29
N TYR A 339 -4.21 18.09 12.72
CA TYR A 339 -3.96 19.42 13.27
C TYR A 339 -4.36 19.50 14.75
N PHE A 340 -5.56 19.04 15.09
CA PHE A 340 -6.02 19.00 16.47
C PHE A 340 -5.24 18.03 17.34
N SER A 341 -4.76 16.90 16.80
CA SER A 341 -3.91 15.95 17.52
C SER A 341 -2.57 16.59 17.90
N LEU A 342 -1.94 17.35 17.00
CA LEU A 342 -0.74 18.12 17.29
C LEU A 342 -0.98 19.18 18.39
N VAL A 343 -2.03 19.98 18.24
CA VAL A 343 -2.36 21.07 19.18
C VAL A 343 -2.75 20.53 20.56
N GLY A 344 -3.67 19.56 20.59
CA GLY A 344 -4.19 18.94 21.80
C GLY A 344 -3.15 18.08 22.51
N GLY A 345 -2.34 17.31 21.76
CA GLY A 345 -1.25 16.52 22.31
C GLY A 345 -0.23 17.42 22.99
N SER A 346 0.27 18.45 22.28
CA SER A 346 1.17 19.43 22.87
C SER A 346 0.59 20.05 24.14
N GLY A 347 -0.67 20.53 24.10
CA GLY A 347 -1.29 21.17 25.26
C GLY A 347 -1.45 20.25 26.47
N LEU A 348 -1.76 18.97 26.25
CA LEU A 348 -1.85 17.96 27.31
C LEU A 348 -0.52 17.73 28.03
N TRP A 349 0.56 17.52 27.28
CA TRP A 349 1.89 17.31 27.85
C TRP A 349 2.41 18.55 28.61
N HIS A 350 2.16 19.74 28.07
CA HIS A 350 2.57 20.99 28.73
C HIS A 350 1.76 21.24 30.01
N LYS A 351 0.45 21.03 29.98
CA LYS A 351 -0.43 21.30 31.12
C LYS A 351 -0.20 20.33 32.29
N GLU A 352 -0.02 19.04 32.00
CA GLU A 352 -0.05 18.01 33.04
C GLU A 352 1.34 17.66 33.57
N ASP A 353 2.34 17.59 32.69
CA ASP A 353 3.69 17.12 33.07
C ASP A 353 4.73 18.24 32.98
N GLY A 354 4.36 19.41 32.46
CA GLY A 354 5.30 20.49 32.16
C GLY A 354 6.34 20.10 31.10
N LEU A 355 6.04 19.11 30.25
CA LEU A 355 6.96 18.58 29.24
C LEU A 355 6.69 19.18 27.86
N ASN A 356 7.75 19.31 27.07
CA ASN A 356 7.73 19.74 25.67
C ASN A 356 8.17 18.60 24.74
N PRO A 357 7.26 17.67 24.38
CA PRO A 357 7.56 16.54 23.49
C PRO A 357 7.67 16.95 22.02
N TRP A 358 7.10 18.09 21.63
CA TRP A 358 7.09 18.62 20.26
C TRP A 358 7.70 20.04 20.22
N PRO A 359 9.05 20.14 20.25
CA PRO A 359 9.74 21.42 20.24
C PRO A 359 9.54 22.20 18.94
N ARG A 360 9.75 23.52 18.98
CA ARG A 360 9.56 24.41 17.81
C ARG A 360 10.81 25.22 17.44
N ALA A 361 10.82 25.67 16.18
CA ALA A 361 11.76 26.65 15.68
C ALA A 361 11.87 27.86 16.61
N LYS A 362 13.08 28.40 16.73
CA LYS A 362 13.48 29.50 17.62
C LYS A 362 13.57 29.17 19.12
N GLU A 363 13.24 27.96 19.57
CA GLU A 363 13.57 27.53 20.93
C GLU A 363 15.10 27.32 21.08
N PRO A 364 15.70 27.67 22.23
CA PRO A 364 17.13 27.45 22.46
C PRO A 364 17.49 25.97 22.29
N GLY A 365 18.50 25.68 21.46
CA GLY A 365 18.93 24.30 21.17
C GLY A 365 18.14 23.56 20.09
N TYR A 366 17.11 24.16 19.48
CA TYR A 366 16.23 23.47 18.52
C TYR A 366 16.96 22.84 17.33
N GLY A 367 17.88 23.56 16.70
CA GLY A 367 18.61 23.04 15.54
C GLY A 367 19.38 21.76 15.87
N HIS A 368 20.13 21.75 16.97
CA HIS A 368 20.87 20.55 17.42
C HIS A 368 19.92 19.42 17.83
N TYR A 369 18.81 19.75 18.50
CA TYR A 369 17.78 18.77 18.87
C TYR A 369 17.22 18.04 17.64
N VAL A 370 16.94 18.77 16.55
CA VAL A 370 16.47 18.19 15.28
C VAL A 370 17.53 17.28 14.67
N LEU A 371 18.79 17.75 14.62
CA LEU A 371 19.90 16.98 14.06
C LEU A 371 20.14 15.68 14.83
N ASP A 372 20.12 15.73 16.17
CA ASP A 372 20.31 14.54 17.00
C ASP A 372 19.09 13.60 16.99
N SER A 373 17.88 14.14 16.82
CA SER A 373 16.66 13.35 16.60
C SER A 373 16.74 12.58 15.28
N MET A 374 17.26 13.20 14.22
CA MET A 374 17.45 12.54 12.92
C MET A 374 18.50 11.44 13.00
N LYS A 375 19.64 11.66 13.68
CA LYS A 375 20.67 10.61 13.90
C LYS A 375 20.09 9.42 14.64
N LEU A 376 19.33 9.66 15.71
CA LEU A 376 18.60 8.61 16.42
C LEU A 376 17.59 7.92 15.50
N GLY A 377 16.92 8.69 14.64
CA GLY A 377 16.01 8.22 13.60
C GLY A 377 16.64 7.12 12.73
N TYR A 378 17.82 7.36 12.15
CA TYR A 378 18.51 6.34 11.35
C TYR A 378 18.87 5.10 12.16
N MET A 379 19.41 5.28 13.37
CA MET A 379 19.78 4.13 14.22
C MET A 379 18.56 3.27 14.56
N TRP A 380 17.45 3.89 14.95
CA TRP A 380 16.22 3.16 15.26
C TRP A 380 15.56 2.59 14.01
N ALA A 381 15.56 3.27 12.88
CA ALA A 381 15.03 2.73 11.62
C ALA A 381 15.74 1.43 11.23
N PHE A 382 17.07 1.38 11.31
CA PHE A 382 17.83 0.15 11.03
C PHE A 382 17.53 -0.98 12.04
N ILE A 383 17.38 -0.65 13.32
CA ILE A 383 16.92 -1.62 14.33
C ILE A 383 15.52 -2.14 13.96
N LEU A 384 14.60 -1.26 13.62
CA LEU A 384 13.21 -1.59 13.28
C LEU A 384 13.11 -2.47 12.03
N LEU A 385 13.92 -2.21 10.99
CA LEU A 385 14.01 -3.06 9.80
C LEU A 385 14.43 -4.49 10.16
N GLY A 386 15.44 -4.64 11.02
CA GLY A 386 15.86 -5.96 11.50
C GLY A 386 14.82 -6.64 12.37
N VAL A 387 14.19 -5.91 13.29
CA VAL A 387 13.10 -6.43 14.14
C VAL A 387 11.93 -6.90 13.29
N GLN A 388 11.51 -6.12 12.30
CA GLN A 388 10.46 -6.50 11.37
C GLN A 388 10.82 -7.80 10.61
N SER A 389 12.05 -7.90 10.13
CA SER A 389 12.54 -9.09 9.42
C SER A 389 12.46 -10.34 10.32
N VAL A 390 12.89 -10.23 11.57
CA VAL A 390 12.83 -11.33 12.55
C VAL A 390 11.39 -11.71 12.89
N ILE A 391 10.50 -10.72 13.03
CA ILE A 391 9.08 -10.95 13.27
C ILE A 391 8.46 -11.76 12.11
N PHE A 392 8.70 -11.37 10.86
CA PHE A 392 8.15 -12.10 9.71
C PHE A 392 8.67 -13.52 9.60
N ILE A 393 9.96 -13.76 9.90
CA ILE A 393 10.50 -15.12 9.99
C ILE A 393 9.77 -15.92 11.08
N GLY A 394 9.60 -15.34 12.27
CA GLY A 394 8.88 -15.98 13.37
C GLY A 394 7.42 -16.29 13.01
N LEU A 395 6.73 -15.36 12.35
CA LEU A 395 5.34 -15.55 11.90
C LEU A 395 5.23 -16.59 10.79
N GLY A 396 6.19 -16.62 9.85
CA GLY A 396 6.30 -17.67 8.85
C GLY A 396 6.49 -19.06 9.46
N LEU A 397 7.32 -19.18 10.50
CA LEU A 397 7.57 -20.45 11.20
C LEU A 397 6.44 -20.89 12.14
N THR A 398 5.64 -19.96 12.66
CA THR A 398 4.62 -20.25 13.68
C THR A 398 3.19 -20.25 13.14
N LEU A 399 2.82 -19.24 12.35
CA LEU A 399 1.47 -19.07 11.79
C LEU A 399 1.39 -19.49 10.32
N ASN A 400 2.50 -19.92 9.71
CA ASN A 400 2.63 -20.13 8.26
C ASN A 400 2.17 -18.88 7.50
N THR A 401 2.61 -17.71 7.97
CA THR A 401 2.26 -16.44 7.35
C THR A 401 2.75 -16.39 5.90
N TRP A 402 1.86 -15.98 5.01
CA TRP A 402 2.13 -15.79 3.59
C TRP A 402 1.49 -14.47 3.12
N SER A 403 1.94 -13.96 1.98
CA SER A 403 1.42 -12.73 1.39
C SER A 403 1.09 -12.91 -0.09
N THR A 404 0.25 -12.03 -0.62
CA THR A 404 0.03 -11.94 -2.06
C THR A 404 0.27 -10.53 -2.59
N THR A 405 0.27 -10.38 -3.90
CA THR A 405 0.48 -9.13 -4.62
C THR A 405 -0.74 -8.21 -4.54
N ASP A 406 -0.51 -6.91 -4.67
CA ASP A 406 -1.55 -5.89 -4.79
C ASP A 406 -1.16 -4.85 -5.84
N ALA A 407 -1.83 -4.92 -6.99
CA ALA A 407 -1.58 -4.02 -8.10
C ALA A 407 -1.97 -2.57 -7.79
N THR A 408 -2.92 -2.33 -6.88
CA THR A 408 -3.42 -0.98 -6.56
C THR A 408 -2.39 -0.14 -5.81
N GLN A 409 -1.43 -0.80 -5.14
CA GLN A 409 -0.34 -0.17 -4.39
C GLN A 409 1.00 -0.20 -5.13
N SER A 410 1.03 -0.74 -6.34
CA SER A 410 2.26 -0.90 -7.12
C SER A 410 2.74 0.43 -7.71
N PRO A 411 4.05 0.77 -7.58
CA PRO A 411 4.63 1.93 -8.27
C PRO A 411 4.46 1.87 -9.80
N TYR A 412 4.29 0.69 -10.39
CA TYR A 412 4.00 0.54 -11.82
C TYR A 412 2.67 1.19 -12.23
N ASN A 413 1.74 1.39 -11.30
CA ASN A 413 0.43 2.00 -11.54
C ASN A 413 0.33 3.47 -11.15
N MET A 414 1.47 4.11 -10.85
CA MET A 414 1.52 5.52 -10.52
C MET A 414 1.88 6.36 -11.73
N LEU A 415 1.29 7.56 -11.86
CA LEU A 415 1.66 8.53 -12.90
C LEU A 415 3.13 8.96 -12.78
N TYR A 416 3.54 9.19 -11.54
CA TYR A 416 4.84 9.68 -11.12
C TYR A 416 5.33 8.81 -9.96
N PRO A 417 5.99 7.68 -10.25
CA PRO A 417 6.51 6.78 -9.22
C PRO A 417 7.41 7.51 -8.20
N TRP A 418 8.13 8.55 -8.63
CA TRP A 418 8.98 9.37 -7.74
C TRP A 418 8.23 10.12 -6.63
N LEU A 419 6.90 10.30 -6.73
CA LEU A 419 6.09 10.86 -5.66
C LEU A 419 5.78 9.84 -4.55
N PHE A 420 5.90 8.53 -4.83
CA PHE A 420 5.51 7.46 -3.92
C PHE A 420 6.11 7.62 -2.51
N PRO A 421 7.43 7.82 -2.35
CA PRO A 421 8.03 7.86 -1.01
C PRO A 421 7.63 9.09 -0.18
N LEU A 422 6.92 10.08 -0.73
CA LEU A 422 6.33 11.15 0.08
C LEU A 422 5.30 10.63 1.09
N MET A 423 4.70 9.45 0.86
CA MET A 423 3.84 8.82 1.85
C MET A 423 4.57 8.42 3.12
N ALA A 424 5.89 8.18 3.07
CA ALA A 424 6.69 7.96 4.27
C ALA A 424 6.61 9.15 5.23
N TRP A 425 6.59 10.38 4.70
CA TRP A 425 6.43 11.61 5.46
C TRP A 425 5.01 11.79 5.97
N LEU A 426 4.01 11.48 5.14
CA LEU A 426 2.61 11.48 5.56
C LEU A 426 2.39 10.55 6.75
N ALA A 427 2.78 9.29 6.63
CA ALA A 427 2.65 8.29 7.68
C ALA A 427 3.43 8.70 8.94
N GLY A 428 4.73 8.95 8.82
CA GLY A 428 5.58 9.22 9.99
C GLY A 428 5.25 10.52 10.73
N ILE A 429 4.72 11.54 10.07
CA ILE A 429 4.25 12.77 10.76
C ILE A 429 2.86 12.54 11.37
N SER A 430 1.92 12.00 10.59
CA SER A 430 0.53 11.91 11.03
C SER A 430 0.33 10.88 12.14
N GLU A 431 0.91 9.69 11.98
CA GLU A 431 0.69 8.57 12.90
C GLU A 431 1.40 8.81 14.24
N GLU A 432 2.62 9.36 14.22
CA GLU A 432 3.31 9.72 15.47
C GLU A 432 2.61 10.87 16.21
N ALA A 433 1.94 11.77 15.49
CA ALA A 433 1.14 12.82 16.12
C ALA A 433 -0.13 12.27 16.76
N VAL A 434 -0.85 11.39 16.07
CA VAL A 434 -2.12 10.83 16.53
C VAL A 434 -1.90 9.80 17.64
N TYR A 435 -1.06 8.79 17.43
CA TYR A 435 -0.95 7.65 18.34
C TYR A 435 0.02 7.88 19.49
N ARG A 436 1.11 8.63 19.28
CA ARG A 436 2.16 8.82 20.29
C ARG A 436 2.01 10.14 21.00
N LEU A 437 2.05 11.26 20.26
CA LEU A 437 1.97 12.60 20.85
C LEU A 437 0.64 12.83 21.55
N PHE A 438 -0.48 12.62 20.86
CA PHE A 438 -1.81 12.79 21.45
C PHE A 438 -2.27 11.51 22.17
N GLY A 439 -2.28 10.39 21.46
CA GLY A 439 -2.89 9.13 21.90
C GLY A 439 -2.38 8.63 23.24
N ILE A 440 -1.05 8.46 23.41
CA ILE A 440 -0.49 7.90 24.65
C ILE A 440 -0.92 8.74 25.85
N LYS A 441 -0.81 10.07 25.74
CA LYS A 441 -1.16 10.96 26.85
C LYS A 441 -2.67 10.91 27.14
N MET A 442 -3.50 10.93 26.11
CA MET A 442 -4.94 10.86 26.26
C MET A 442 -5.38 9.54 26.90
N VAL A 443 -4.96 8.40 26.37
CA VAL A 443 -5.32 7.08 26.90
C VAL A 443 -4.75 6.87 28.30
N LYS A 444 -3.54 7.35 28.59
CA LYS A 444 -2.95 7.31 29.94
C LYS A 444 -3.83 8.00 30.98
N LYS A 445 -4.59 9.04 30.63
CA LYS A 445 -5.54 9.66 31.58
C LYS A 445 -6.67 8.72 31.99
N ILE A 446 -7.03 7.79 31.11
CA ILE A 446 -8.10 6.80 31.33
C ILE A 446 -7.54 5.61 32.11
N VAL A 447 -6.48 4.98 31.60
CA VAL A 447 -5.95 3.72 32.14
C VAL A 447 -4.88 3.91 33.23
N ARG A 448 -4.40 5.15 33.43
CA ARG A 448 -3.39 5.55 34.44
C ARG A 448 -2.03 4.83 34.36
N ASN A 449 -1.80 4.05 33.31
CA ASN A 449 -0.56 3.32 33.07
C ASN A 449 0.02 3.66 31.68
N THR A 450 1.30 4.05 31.65
CA THR A 450 1.97 4.49 30.42
C THR A 450 2.19 3.34 29.43
N PHE A 451 2.51 2.14 29.93
CA PHE A 451 2.69 0.95 29.10
C PHE A 451 1.36 0.53 28.48
N VAL A 452 0.30 0.43 29.28
CA VAL A 452 -1.04 0.07 28.78
C VAL A 452 -1.55 1.10 27.79
N ALA A 453 -1.32 2.39 28.03
CA ALA A 453 -1.67 3.43 27.07
C ALA A 453 -0.91 3.28 25.74
N SER A 454 0.38 2.96 25.78
CA SER A 454 1.20 2.71 24.59
C SER A 454 0.76 1.46 23.84
N LEU A 455 0.38 0.40 24.56
CA LEU A 455 -0.16 -0.83 23.99
C LEU A 455 -1.48 -0.57 23.27
N ILE A 456 -2.41 0.13 23.91
CA ILE A 456 -3.73 0.45 23.32
C ILE A 456 -3.56 1.31 22.06
N THR A 457 -2.73 2.36 22.10
CA THR A 457 -2.56 3.22 20.91
C THR A 457 -1.82 2.50 19.79
N SER A 458 -0.86 1.62 20.11
CA SER A 458 -0.20 0.77 19.13
C SER A 458 -1.14 -0.28 18.54
N LEU A 459 -2.07 -0.82 19.34
CA LEU A 459 -3.09 -1.75 18.85
C LEU A 459 -4.07 -1.04 17.90
N ILE A 460 -4.57 0.14 18.26
CA ILE A 460 -5.45 0.93 17.37
C ILE A 460 -4.77 1.17 16.01
N TRP A 461 -3.49 1.57 16.04
CA TRP A 461 -2.68 1.76 14.85
C TRP A 461 -2.50 0.46 14.05
N ALA A 462 -2.17 -0.64 14.72
CA ALA A 462 -1.93 -1.93 14.10
C ALA A 462 -3.19 -2.50 13.42
N LEU A 463 -4.36 -2.34 14.05
CA LEU A 463 -5.66 -2.73 13.49
C LEU A 463 -5.99 -1.97 12.21
N GLY A 464 -5.54 -0.72 12.07
CA GLY A 464 -5.74 0.09 10.87
C GLY A 464 -5.11 -0.49 9.60
N HIS A 465 -4.11 -1.36 9.72
CA HIS A 465 -3.28 -1.84 8.61
C HIS A 465 -3.61 -3.28 8.16
N THR A 466 -4.72 -3.86 8.59
CA THR A 466 -5.06 -5.25 8.27
C THR A 466 -5.44 -5.49 6.82
N LEU A 467 -5.67 -4.46 6.02
CA LEU A 467 -5.96 -4.56 4.58
C LEU A 467 -4.75 -4.86 3.71
N TYR A 468 -3.53 -4.84 4.25
CA TYR A 468 -2.39 -5.39 3.50
C TYR A 468 -2.60 -6.89 3.25
N PRO A 469 -2.27 -7.41 2.05
CA PRO A 469 -2.53 -8.80 1.66
C PRO A 469 -1.56 -9.79 2.35
N ILE A 470 -1.59 -9.86 3.68
CA ILE A 470 -0.81 -10.77 4.52
C ILE A 470 -1.76 -11.63 5.34
N TYR A 471 -1.59 -12.94 5.25
CA TYR A 471 -2.48 -13.92 5.85
C TYR A 471 -1.72 -14.91 6.76
N PRO A 472 -2.31 -15.37 7.88
CA PRO A 472 -3.61 -14.95 8.41
C PRO A 472 -3.58 -13.48 8.85
N VAL A 473 -4.73 -12.80 8.78
CA VAL A 473 -4.87 -11.36 9.00
C VAL A 473 -4.30 -10.87 10.32
N ILE A 474 -4.32 -11.72 11.36
CA ILE A 474 -3.78 -11.40 12.69
C ILE A 474 -2.25 -11.23 12.70
N SER A 475 -1.54 -11.73 11.68
CA SER A 475 -0.09 -11.59 11.55
C SER A 475 0.32 -10.11 11.57
N ARG A 476 -0.42 -9.25 10.87
CA ARG A 476 -0.13 -7.82 10.76
C ARG A 476 -0.33 -7.07 12.08
N PRO A 477 -1.44 -7.26 12.83
CA PRO A 477 -1.56 -6.70 14.18
C PRO A 477 -0.48 -7.15 15.16
N ILE A 478 -0.08 -8.43 15.13
CA ILE A 478 1.00 -8.93 15.99
C ILE A 478 2.31 -8.17 15.71
N GLU A 479 2.68 -8.07 14.43
CA GLU A 479 3.86 -7.35 13.98
C GLU A 479 3.83 -5.87 14.42
N LEU A 480 2.75 -5.17 14.04
CA LEU A 480 2.66 -3.73 14.24
C LEU A 480 2.43 -3.32 15.69
N VAL A 481 1.90 -4.19 16.56
CA VAL A 481 1.88 -3.91 18.01
C VAL A 481 3.30 -3.85 18.56
N ILE A 482 4.17 -4.78 18.18
CA ILE A 482 5.58 -4.81 18.64
C ILE A 482 6.32 -3.57 18.12
N ILE A 483 6.24 -3.31 16.81
CA ILE A 483 6.83 -2.12 16.18
C ILE A 483 6.26 -0.83 16.79
N GLY A 484 4.95 -0.79 17.03
CA GLY A 484 4.28 0.37 17.59
C GLY A 484 4.69 0.67 19.04
N LEU A 485 4.98 -0.37 19.84
CA LEU A 485 5.55 -0.22 21.17
C LEU A 485 6.98 0.29 21.12
N LEU A 486 7.78 -0.10 20.12
CA LEU A 486 9.11 0.48 19.90
C LEU A 486 9.03 1.96 19.51
N PHE A 487 8.11 2.36 18.63
CA PHE A 487 7.87 3.79 18.37
C PHE A 487 7.43 4.54 19.62
N SER A 488 6.56 3.93 20.44
CA SER A 488 6.15 4.50 21.74
C SER A 488 7.33 4.66 22.69
N TYR A 489 8.25 3.70 22.74
CA TYR A 489 9.50 3.79 23.51
C TYR A 489 10.39 4.93 23.01
N ILE A 490 10.59 5.03 21.69
CA ILE A 490 11.39 6.10 21.07
C ILE A 490 10.78 7.46 21.41
N PHE A 491 9.47 7.60 21.27
CA PHE A 491 8.73 8.82 21.60
C PHE A 491 8.89 9.19 23.08
N LEU A 492 8.60 8.26 24.00
CA LEU A 492 8.66 8.51 25.45
C LEU A 492 10.08 8.89 25.92
N LYS A 493 11.10 8.27 25.33
CA LYS A 493 12.50 8.51 25.68
C LYS A 493 13.05 9.79 25.05
N TYR A 494 12.89 9.94 23.73
CA TYR A 494 13.58 10.96 22.92
C TYR A 494 12.68 12.08 22.39
N GLY A 495 11.35 11.93 22.44
CA GLY A 495 10.37 12.92 22.00
C GLY A 495 9.86 12.71 20.56
N TYR A 496 8.94 13.58 20.14
CA TYR A 496 8.20 13.47 18.87
C TYR A 496 9.11 13.39 17.65
N LEU A 497 10.09 14.30 17.53
CA LEU A 497 10.93 14.37 16.33
C LEU A 497 11.77 13.10 16.13
N ALA A 498 12.24 12.46 17.19
CA ALA A 498 13.00 11.21 17.08
C ALA A 498 12.12 10.05 16.61
N ALA A 499 10.90 9.93 17.14
CA ALA A 499 9.94 8.91 16.70
C ALA A 499 9.52 9.14 15.24
N MET A 500 9.16 10.39 14.90
CA MET A 500 8.83 10.81 13.54
C MET A 500 9.97 10.51 12.56
N PHE A 501 11.21 10.91 12.84
CA PHE A 501 12.33 10.59 11.95
C PHE A 501 12.57 9.08 11.83
N SER A 502 12.48 8.33 12.93
CA SER A 502 12.62 6.86 12.90
C SER A 502 11.60 6.24 11.94
N HIS A 503 10.35 6.68 12.03
CA HIS A 503 9.26 6.20 11.20
C HIS A 503 9.43 6.62 9.74
N VAL A 504 9.66 7.92 9.47
CA VAL A 504 9.86 8.43 8.11
C VAL A 504 11.03 7.74 7.42
N ILE A 505 12.17 7.54 8.11
CA ILE A 505 13.34 6.87 7.53
C ILE A 505 13.03 5.38 7.26
N PHE A 506 12.40 4.69 8.21
CA PHE A 506 11.99 3.30 8.06
C PHE A 506 11.13 3.11 6.79
N ASN A 507 10.09 3.93 6.61
CA ASN A 507 9.24 3.87 5.42
C ASN A 507 9.98 4.33 4.15
N SER A 508 10.82 5.38 4.24
CA SER A 508 11.55 5.89 3.07
C SER A 508 12.55 4.85 2.52
N ILE A 509 13.12 4.00 3.38
CA ILE A 509 13.97 2.88 2.95
C ILE A 509 13.14 1.83 2.21
N LEU A 510 12.05 1.35 2.80
CA LEU A 510 11.19 0.33 2.18
C LEU A 510 10.63 0.82 0.83
N MET A 511 10.06 2.02 0.81
CA MET A 511 9.50 2.61 -0.41
C MET A 511 10.57 2.98 -1.44
N GLY A 512 11.75 3.42 -0.98
CA GLY A 512 12.89 3.69 -1.84
C GLY A 512 13.41 2.42 -2.53
N ILE A 513 13.44 1.29 -1.83
CA ILE A 513 13.76 -0.02 -2.41
C ILE A 513 12.72 -0.40 -3.47
N SER A 514 11.43 -0.22 -3.21
CA SER A 514 10.38 -0.48 -4.20
C SER A 514 10.57 0.30 -5.51
N LEU A 515 11.09 1.54 -5.44
CA LEU A 515 11.46 2.30 -6.64
C LEU A 515 12.72 1.75 -7.32
N ILE A 516 13.75 1.39 -6.55
CA ILE A 516 14.98 0.80 -7.10
C ILE A 516 14.67 -0.49 -7.85
N MET A 517 13.68 -1.27 -7.40
CA MET A 517 13.21 -2.49 -8.06
C MET A 517 12.51 -2.26 -9.42
N LEU A 518 12.21 -1.01 -9.80
CA LEU A 518 11.76 -0.66 -11.16
C LEU A 518 12.91 -0.66 -12.20
N LYS A 519 14.17 -0.76 -11.73
CA LYS A 519 15.39 -0.96 -12.53
C LYS A 519 15.76 0.13 -13.55
N ASP A 520 15.04 1.24 -13.64
CA ASP A 520 15.52 2.41 -14.39
C ASP A 520 16.40 3.33 -13.52
N ALA A 521 17.35 4.01 -14.17
CA ALA A 521 18.33 4.85 -13.49
C ALA A 521 17.70 6.02 -12.71
N ALA A 522 16.58 6.57 -13.21
CA ALA A 522 15.90 7.69 -12.57
C ALA A 522 15.24 7.26 -11.25
N ASN A 523 14.56 6.11 -11.25
CA ASN A 523 13.95 5.55 -10.03
C ASN A 523 14.99 5.06 -9.03
N LEU A 524 16.15 4.56 -9.49
CA LEU A 524 17.27 4.24 -8.60
C LEU A 524 17.76 5.48 -7.85
N LEU A 525 18.08 6.56 -8.57
CA LEU A 525 18.54 7.82 -7.98
C LEU A 525 17.48 8.43 -7.05
N THR A 526 16.21 8.36 -7.46
CA THR A 526 15.09 8.84 -6.67
C THR A 526 14.93 8.04 -5.37
N GLY A 527 14.97 6.71 -5.44
CA GLY A 527 14.90 5.84 -4.26
C GLY A 527 16.01 6.16 -3.27
N ALA A 528 17.25 6.27 -3.75
CA ALA A 528 18.39 6.66 -2.91
C ALA A 528 18.25 8.08 -2.33
N PHE A 529 17.74 9.03 -3.11
CA PHE A 529 17.48 10.39 -2.65
C PHE A 529 16.50 10.41 -1.46
N TYR A 530 15.39 9.67 -1.53
CA TYR A 530 14.42 9.64 -0.43
C TYR A 530 14.95 8.97 0.83
N MET A 531 15.86 7.99 0.72
CA MET A 531 16.54 7.41 1.89
C MET A 531 17.42 8.43 2.63
N VAL A 532 17.96 9.43 1.91
CA VAL A 532 18.83 10.48 2.45
C VAL A 532 18.06 11.78 2.78
N LEU A 533 16.88 11.97 2.19
CA LEU A 533 16.07 13.19 2.34
C LEU A 533 15.82 13.59 3.81
N PRO A 534 15.52 12.67 4.75
CA PRO A 534 15.40 13.02 6.17
C PRO A 534 16.65 13.70 6.75
N ALA A 535 17.85 13.26 6.35
CA ALA A 535 19.10 13.89 6.75
C ALA A 535 19.25 15.31 6.15
N ILE A 536 18.90 15.48 4.88
CA ILE A 536 18.93 16.78 4.18
C ILE A 536 17.99 17.77 4.88
N VAL A 537 16.75 17.35 5.15
CA VAL A 537 15.73 18.18 5.82
C VAL A 537 16.20 18.57 7.23
N ALA A 538 16.68 17.60 8.02
CA ALA A 538 17.18 17.87 9.36
C ALA A 538 18.37 18.84 9.37
N TYR A 539 19.31 18.67 8.43
CA TYR A 539 20.46 19.55 8.28
C TYR A 539 20.06 20.97 7.87
N ALA A 540 19.11 21.12 6.93
CA ALA A 540 18.57 22.42 6.56
C ALA A 540 17.94 23.12 7.78
N ILE A 541 17.07 22.43 8.53
CA ILE A 541 16.45 22.98 9.74
C ILE A 541 17.51 23.40 10.77
N TYR A 542 18.54 22.58 10.99
CA TYR A 542 19.68 22.91 11.85
C TYR A 542 20.36 24.20 11.40
N ARG A 543 20.69 24.33 10.12
CA ARG A 543 21.41 25.48 9.56
C ARG A 543 20.63 26.80 9.67
N PHE A 544 19.30 26.75 9.53
CA PHE A 544 18.41 27.91 9.61
C PHE A 544 17.93 28.23 11.04
N ASN A 545 18.30 27.42 12.04
CA ASN A 545 18.02 27.68 13.46
C ASN A 545 19.32 27.73 14.28
N PRO A 546 20.23 28.69 13.98
CA PRO A 546 21.49 28.79 14.69
C PRO A 546 21.28 29.11 16.17
N THR A 547 22.22 28.63 17.00
CA THR A 547 22.26 28.87 18.44
C THR A 547 22.24 30.36 18.75
N LYS A 548 21.06 30.91 19.08
CA LYS A 548 21.03 32.14 19.87
C LYS A 548 21.66 31.78 21.22
N LYS A 549 22.70 32.52 21.63
CA LYS A 549 23.33 32.38 22.96
C LYS A 549 22.22 32.23 24.00
N GLU A 550 22.32 31.19 24.83
CA GLU A 550 21.40 30.89 25.93
C GLU A 550 21.25 32.15 26.80
N LYS A 551 20.22 32.97 26.55
CA LYS A 551 19.81 33.98 27.52
C LYS A 551 18.89 33.24 28.50
N PRO A 552 19.19 33.22 29.80
CA PRO A 552 18.28 32.68 30.80
C PRO A 552 16.91 33.33 30.61
N TYR A 553 15.85 32.54 30.76
CA TYR A 553 14.49 33.09 30.83
C TYR A 553 14.46 34.08 32.01
N VAL A 554 14.31 35.38 31.73
CA VAL A 554 13.99 36.36 32.76
C VAL A 554 12.51 36.17 33.09
N THR A 555 12.24 35.60 34.25
CA THR A 555 10.87 35.34 34.73
C THR A 555 10.33 36.57 35.45
N THR A 556 9.26 37.17 34.91
CA THR A 556 8.24 37.80 35.77
C THR A 556 7.20 36.73 36.09
N PRO A 557 6.84 36.50 37.36
CA PRO A 557 5.80 35.53 37.73
C PRO A 557 4.45 35.91 37.06
N PRO A 558 3.58 34.94 36.75
CA PRO A 558 2.19 35.25 36.42
C PRO A 558 1.53 35.86 37.67
N HIS A 559 0.75 36.91 37.49
CA HIS A 559 -0.14 37.41 38.55
C HIS A 559 -1.09 36.28 38.97
N GLU A 560 -0.98 35.85 40.24
CA GLU A 560 -2.03 35.10 40.90
C GLU A 560 -3.23 36.03 41.01
N VAL A 561 -4.32 35.67 40.32
CA VAL A 561 -5.63 36.25 40.59
C VAL A 561 -6.25 35.32 41.63
N HIS A 562 -6.33 35.80 42.87
CA HIS A 562 -7.01 35.14 43.99
C HIS A 562 -8.50 34.99 43.75
#